data_AF-A0A8I1UWU1-F1
#
_entry.id   AF-A0A8I1UWU1-F1
#
_cell.length_a   1.000
_cell.length_b   1.000
_cell.length_c   1.000
_cell.angle_alpha   90.00
_cell.angle_beta   90.00
_cell.angle_gamma   90.00
#
_symmetry.space_group_name_H-M   'P 1'
#
loop_
_entity.id
_entity.type
_entity.pdbx_description
1 polymer ?
#
loop_
_entity_poly.entity_id
_entity_poly.type
_entity_poly.pdbx_seq_one_letter_code
_entity_poly.pdbx_strand_id
1 'polypeptide(L)' 'MRRMMIAIALIGLGAALGSSAEAARGARFCLKNSAGPGDCRYFSYRQCMASASGIRATCVRNYGRRR' A
#
# COMPACT_ATOMS: atom_id res chain seq x y z
N MET A 1 18.06 27.62 -4.55
CA MET A 1 16.72 27.11 -4.15
C MET A 1 16.06 26.17 -5.17
N ARG A 2 16.13 26.45 -6.49
CA ARG A 2 15.53 25.60 -7.54
C ARG A 2 16.05 24.14 -7.58
N ARG A 3 17.33 23.93 -7.23
CA ARG A 3 17.95 22.59 -7.19
C ARG A 3 17.47 21.72 -6.02
N MET A 4 17.08 22.33 -4.90
CA MET A 4 16.56 21.60 -3.73
C MET A 4 15.14 21.09 -3.96
N MET A 5 14.32 21.82 -4.73
CA MET A 5 12.96 21.39 -5.07
C MET A 5 12.94 20.13 -5.97
N ILE A 6 13.96 19.95 -6.82
CA ILE A 6 14.06 18.79 -7.71
C ILE A 6 14.40 17.51 -6.92
N ALA A 7 15.22 17.62 -5.87
CA ALA A 7 15.63 16.47 -5.06
C ALA A 7 14.47 15.85 -4.26
N ILE A 8 13.48 16.65 -3.87
CA ILE A 8 12.34 16.18 -3.06
C ILE A 8 11.31 15.46 -3.93
N ALA A 9 11.16 15.85 -5.20
CA ALA A 9 10.21 15.22 -6.13
C ALA A 9 10.58 13.77 -6.48
N LEU A 10 11.86 13.40 -6.41
CA LEU A 10 12.34 12.06 -6.75
C LEU A 10 12.02 10.99 -5.68
N ILE A 11 11.68 11.40 -4.46
CA ILE A 11 11.43 10.48 -3.33
C ILE A 11 9.95 10.02 -3.30
N GLY A 12 9.06 10.68 -4.04
CA GLY A 12 7.62 10.40 -4.06
C GLY A 12 7.14 9.45 -5.17
N LEU A 13 7.99 9.09 -6.13
CA LEU A 13 7.57 8.35 -7.34
C LEU A 13 7.47 6.81 -7.15
N GLY A 14 7.29 6.34 -5.91
CA GLY A 14 7.18 4.91 -5.59
C GLY A 14 5.76 4.45 -5.24
N ALA A 15 4.79 5.35 -5.09
CA ALA A 15 3.50 5.03 -4.46
C ALA A 15 2.31 4.87 -5.43
N ALA A 16 2.52 5.01 -6.75
CA ALA A 16 1.43 5.07 -7.73
C ALA A 16 1.48 4.00 -8.83
N LEU A 17 2.21 2.89 -8.63
CA LEU A 17 2.09 1.74 -9.54
C LEU A 17 0.89 0.90 -9.10
N GLY A 18 -0.11 0.91 -9.99
CA GLY A 18 -1.45 0.45 -9.75
C GLY A 18 -1.60 -1.02 -9.35
N SER A 19 -2.86 -1.32 -9.05
CA SER A 19 -3.40 -2.59 -8.60
C SER A 19 -3.16 -3.78 -9.51
N SER A 20 -1.91 -4.24 -9.63
CA SER A 20 -1.63 -5.62 -10.02
C SER A 20 -1.61 -6.48 -8.75
N ALA A 21 -2.35 -7.58 -8.77
CA ALA A 21 -2.40 -8.58 -7.70
C ALA A 21 -1.05 -9.33 -7.48
N GLU A 22 0.03 -8.82 -8.06
CA GLU A 22 1.34 -9.47 -8.18
C GLU A 22 2.30 -9.17 -7.01
N ALA A 23 1.85 -8.41 -5.99
CA ALA A 23 2.65 -8.10 -4.79
C ALA A 23 2.39 -9.06 -3.60
N ALA A 24 1.81 -10.24 -3.86
CA ALA A 24 1.37 -11.17 -2.82
C ALA A 24 2.50 -11.95 -2.13
N ARG A 25 3.72 -11.98 -2.68
CA ARG A 25 4.84 -12.69 -2.06
C ARG A 25 5.47 -11.86 -0.94
N GLY A 26 5.03 -12.12 0.30
CA GLY A 26 5.62 -11.57 1.52
C GLY A 26 4.91 -10.35 2.12
N ALA A 27 3.89 -9.80 1.45
CA ALA A 27 3.07 -8.75 2.03
C ALA A 27 2.36 -9.24 3.31
N ARG A 28 2.45 -8.46 4.38
CA ARG A 28 1.95 -8.82 5.73
C ARG A 28 0.59 -8.20 6.03
N PHE A 29 0.19 -7.19 5.27
CA PHE A 29 -1.05 -6.43 5.47
C PHE A 29 -1.79 -6.19 4.15
N CYS A 30 -3.11 -6.13 4.24
CA CYS A 30 -4.01 -5.84 3.15
C CYS A 30 -4.91 -4.64 3.47
N LEU A 31 -5.07 -3.72 2.52
CA LEU A 31 -6.01 -2.60 2.61
C LEU A 31 -7.38 -3.03 2.08
N LYS A 32 -8.44 -2.79 2.86
CA LYS A 32 -9.78 -3.28 2.55
C LYS A 32 -10.81 -2.18 2.71
N ASN A 33 -11.51 -1.84 1.63
CA ASN A 33 -12.53 -0.78 1.60
C ASN A 33 -13.95 -1.32 1.34
N SER A 34 -14.08 -2.61 1.01
CA SER A 34 -15.34 -3.27 0.62
C SER A 34 -15.31 -4.75 1.02
N ALA A 35 -16.45 -5.44 0.87
CA ALA A 35 -16.49 -6.89 0.92
C ALA A 35 -15.71 -7.47 -0.27
N GLY A 36 -14.90 -8.51 -0.04
CA GLY A 36 -14.07 -9.13 -1.07
C GLY A 36 -12.57 -9.09 -0.78
N PRO A 37 -11.73 -9.49 -1.76
CA PRO A 37 -10.28 -9.46 -1.64
C PRO A 37 -9.78 -8.01 -1.53
N GLY A 38 -8.96 -7.74 -0.52
CA GLY A 38 -8.31 -6.45 -0.33
C GLY A 38 -7.00 -6.32 -1.11
N ASP A 39 -6.39 -5.15 -1.01
CA ASP A 39 -5.11 -4.82 -1.63
C ASP A 39 -3.94 -5.25 -0.73
N CYS A 40 -3.36 -6.42 -1.02
CA CYS A 40 -2.37 -7.10 -0.18
C CYS A 40 -0.92 -6.85 -0.63
N ARG A 41 -0.45 -5.59 -0.59
CA ARG A 41 0.93 -5.22 -0.98
C ARG A 41 1.78 -4.60 0.14
N TYR A 42 1.24 -4.54 1.36
CA TYR A 42 1.86 -3.77 2.43
C TYR A 42 2.69 -4.66 3.36
N PHE A 43 3.95 -4.26 3.61
CA PHE A 43 4.85 -4.99 4.50
C PHE A 43 4.78 -4.51 5.96
N SER A 44 4.24 -3.30 6.19
CA SER A 44 4.07 -2.72 7.52
C SER A 44 2.67 -2.11 7.68
N TYR A 45 2.10 -2.24 8.88
CA TYR A 45 0.80 -1.68 9.22
C TYR A 45 0.75 -0.17 8.98
N ARG A 46 1.84 0.54 9.31
CA ARG A 46 1.96 1.99 9.09
C ARG A 46 1.86 2.37 7.62
N GLN A 47 2.46 1.58 6.73
CA GLN A 47 2.41 1.81 5.29
C GLN A 47 0.99 1.63 4.74
N CYS A 48 0.29 0.60 5.24
CA CYS A 48 -1.12 0.39 4.92
C CYS A 48 -2.00 1.53 5.44
N MET A 49 -1.84 1.94 6.69
CA MET A 49 -2.63 3.04 7.30
C MET A 49 -2.40 4.37 6.59
N ALA A 50 -1.18 4.64 6.15
CA ALA A 50 -0.89 5.82 5.33
C ALA A 50 -1.70 5.83 4.03
N SER A 51 -1.90 4.66 3.42
CA SER A 51 -2.73 4.51 2.21
C SER A 51 -4.23 4.48 2.52
N ALA A 52 -4.64 4.06 3.71
CA ALA A 52 -6.01 4.10 4.18
C ALA A 52 -6.49 5.52 4.52
N SER A 53 -5.57 6.48 4.67
CA SER A 53 -5.93 7.86 4.98
C SER A 53 -6.78 8.47 3.87
N GLY A 54 -7.97 8.97 4.22
CA GLY A 54 -8.87 9.65 3.29
C GLY A 54 -9.76 8.74 2.44
N ILE A 55 -9.55 7.42 2.46
CA ILE A 55 -10.43 6.43 1.83
C ILE A 55 -10.97 5.55 2.95
N ARG A 56 -12.29 5.35 3.05
CA ARG A 56 -12.93 4.53 4.12
C ARG A 56 -12.49 3.05 4.06
N ALA A 57 -11.24 2.80 4.41
CA ALA A 57 -10.55 1.54 4.27
C ALA A 57 -9.92 1.16 5.61
N THR A 58 -9.74 -0.14 5.81
CA THR A 58 -9.11 -0.69 7.00
C THR A 58 -7.93 -1.57 6.63
N CYS A 59 -6.97 -1.66 7.52
CA CYS A 59 -5.78 -2.48 7.35
C CYS A 59 -5.94 -3.80 8.11
N VAL A 60 -6.00 -4.91 7.37
CA VAL A 60 -6.11 -6.26 7.93
C VAL A 60 -4.81 -7.03 7.70
N ARG A 61 -4.54 -8.04 8.53
CA ARG A 61 -3.39 -8.93 8.32
C ARG A 61 -3.60 -9.77 7.07
N ASN A 62 -2.54 -9.94 6.27
CA ASN A 62 -2.55 -10.88 5.15
C ASN A 62 -2.39 -12.30 5.71
N TYR A 63 -3.45 -13.12 5.59
CA TYR A 63 -3.43 -14.52 6.02
C TYR A 63 -3.03 -15.48 4.88
N GLY A 64 -2.72 -14.98 3.68
CA GLY A 64 -2.45 -15.78 2.50
C GLY A 64 -3.65 -16.66 2.08
N ARG A 65 -3.44 -17.53 1.09
CA ARG A 65 -4.34 -18.68 0.91
C ARG A 65 -4.12 -19.62 2.09
N ARG A 66 -5.11 -19.73 2.99
CA ARG A 66 -5.19 -20.86 3.91
C ARG A 66 -5.24 -22.12 3.03
N ARG A 67 -4.16 -22.91 3.03
CA ARG A 67 -4.18 -24.24 2.42
C ARG A 67 -5.16 -25.12 3.19
#